data_AF-A0A3C2E2R5-F1
#
_entry.id   AF-A0A3C2E2R5-F1
#
_cell.length_a   1.000
_cell.length_b   1.000
_cell.length_c   1.000
_cell.angle_alpha   90.00
_cell.angle_beta   90.00
_cell.angle_gamma   90.00
#
_symmetry.space_group_name_H-M   'P 1'
#
loop_
_entity.id
_entity.type
_entity.pdbx_description
1 polymer ?
#
loop_
_entity_poly.entity_id
_entity_poly.type
_entity_poly.pdbx_seq_one_letter_code
_entity_poly.pdbx_strand_id
1 'polypeptide(L)' 'MAAFQADSKEQVDKVYALAISLGAKDEGPAGPRGDTFYAGYFRDPDGNKLNVFTMTG' A
#
# COMPACT_ATOMS: atom_id res chain seq x y z
N MET A 1 -8.63 9.81 1.65
CA MET A 1 -7.63 8.74 1.44
C MET A 1 -6.70 8.76 2.63
N ALA A 2 -6.59 7.66 3.37
CA ALA A 2 -5.63 7.52 4.46
C ALA A 2 -4.33 6.89 3.94
N ALA A 3 -3.20 7.27 4.54
CA ALA A 3 -1.89 6.82 4.12
C ALA A 3 -1.08 6.33 5.32
N PHE A 4 -0.64 5.08 5.28
CA PHE A 4 0.15 4.47 6.34
C PHE A 4 1.61 4.41 5.91
N GLN A 5 2.47 5.10 6.65
CA GLN A 5 3.90 5.01 6.43
C GLN A 5 4.42 3.71 7.04
N ALA A 6 5.21 2.98 6.26
CA ALA A 6 5.95 1.79 6.63
C ALA A 6 7.44 2.12 6.71
N ASP A 7 8.21 1.25 7.39
CA ASP A 7 9.64 1.45 7.59
C ASP A 7 10.48 0.93 6.42
N SER A 8 9.90 0.08 5.55
CA SER A 8 10.61 -0.51 4.42
C SER A 8 9.69 -0.94 3.27
N LYS A 9 10.27 -1.23 2.09
CA LYS A 9 9.54 -1.74 0.92
C LYS A 9 8.89 -3.09 1.23
N GLU A 10 9.59 -3.95 1.95
CA GLU A 10 9.10 -5.27 2.36
C GLU A 10 7.90 -5.16 3.30
N GLN A 11 7.85 -4.13 4.14
CA GLN A 11 6.69 -3.88 4.99
C GLN A 11 5.51 -3.36 4.17
N VAL A 12 5.74 -2.51 3.16
CA VAL A 12 4.69 -2.12 2.20
C VAL A 12 4.10 -3.37 1.53
N ASP A 13 4.95 -4.27 1.03
CA ASP A 13 4.52 -5.51 0.38
C ASP A 13 3.70 -6.41 1.31
N LYS A 14 4.17 -6.60 2.55
CA LYS A 14 3.47 -7.41 3.55
C LYS A 14 2.11 -6.84 3.91
N VAL A 15 2.02 -5.54 4.17
CA VAL A 15 0.74 -4.89 4.53
C VAL A 15 -0.21 -4.87 3.35
N TYR A 16 0.28 -4.59 2.14
CA TYR A 16 -0.52 -4.66 0.92
C TYR A 16 -1.08 -6.06 0.69
N ALA A 17 -0.23 -7.10 0.74
CA ALA A 17 -0.66 -8.47 0.55
C ALA A 17 -1.68 -8.92 1.62
N LEU A 18 -1.47 -8.51 2.87
CA LEU A 18 -2.42 -8.76 3.95
C LEU A 18 -3.76 -8.06 3.70
N ALA A 19 -3.76 -6.80 3.26
CA ALA A 19 -5.00 -6.09 2.97
C ALA A 19 -5.81 -6.82 1.88
N ILE A 20 -5.16 -7.22 0.78
CA ILE A 20 -5.81 -7.97 -0.31
C ILE A 20 -6.34 -9.32 0.19
N SER A 21 -5.59 -10.06 1.02
CA SER A 21 -6.05 -11.35 1.56
C SER A 21 -7.25 -11.21 2.51
N LEU A 22 -7.42 -10.05 3.14
CA LEU A 22 -8.58 -9.69 3.97
C LEU A 22 -9.78 -9.18 3.17
N GLY A 23 -9.72 -9.20 1.84
CA GLY A 23 -10.84 -8.80 0.96
C GLY A 23 -10.80 -7.33 0.53
N ALA A 24 -9.68 -6.63 0.76
CA ALA A 24 -9.48 -5.34 0.12
C ALA A 24 -9.42 -5.49 -1.41
N LYS A 25 -9.92 -4.48 -2.12
CA LYS A 25 -9.86 -4.41 -3.58
C LYS A 25 -8.57 -3.74 -4.02
N ASP A 26 -7.83 -4.38 -4.91
CA ASP A 26 -6.65 -3.80 -5.55
C ASP A 26 -7.02 -2.51 -6.32
N GLU A 27 -6.28 -1.43 -6.08
CA GLU A 27 -6.33 -0.16 -6.82
C GLU A 27 -4.94 0.29 -7.30
N GLY A 28 -3.96 -0.60 -7.25
CA GLY A 28 -2.58 -0.36 -7.65
C GLY A 28 -1.61 -1.19 -6.80
N PRO A 29 -1.00 -2.27 -7.35
CA PRO A 29 -0.18 -3.18 -6.58
C PRO A 29 1.05 -2.51 -5.97
N ALA A 30 1.53 -3.02 -4.84
CA ALA A 30 2.75 -2.52 -4.21
C ALA A 30 3.91 -2.45 -5.22
N GLY A 31 4.55 -1.28 -5.27
CA GLY A 31 5.62 -1.03 -6.23
C GLY A 31 6.17 0.40 -6.18
N PRO A 32 7.23 0.69 -6.96
CA PRO A 32 7.77 2.03 -7.07
C PRO A 32 6.75 2.99 -7.72
N ARG A 33 6.81 4.25 -7.31
CA ARG A 33 5.94 5.36 -7.73
C ARG A 33 6.80 6.60 -7.99
N GLY A 34 7.86 6.39 -8.77
CA GLY A 34 8.98 7.32 -8.93
C GLY A 34 10.23 6.79 -8.22
N ASP A 35 11.23 7.66 -8.06
CA ASP A 35 12.56 7.25 -7.59
C ASP A 35 12.63 7.06 -6.07
N THR A 36 11.87 7.86 -5.32
CA THR A 36 11.95 7.94 -3.86
C THR A 36 10.70 7.48 -3.12
N PHE A 37 9.72 6.91 -3.83
CA PHE A 37 8.43 6.57 -3.26
C PHE A 37 8.02 5.15 -3.66
N TYR A 38 7.70 4.32 -2.68
CA TYR A 38 7.24 2.95 -2.88
C TYR A 38 5.91 2.75 -2.15
N ALA A 39 4.86 2.33 -2.86
CA ALA A 39 3.52 2.27 -2.29
C ALA A 39 2.62 1.21 -2.92
N GLY A 40 1.67 0.70 -2.14
CA GLY A 40 0.53 -0.11 -2.58
C GLY A 40 -0.79 0.59 -2.26
N TYR A 41 -1.73 0.57 -3.19
CA TYR A 41 -3.04 1.23 -3.10
C TYR A 41 -4.16 0.19 -3.13
N PHE A 42 -5.14 0.34 -2.26
CA PHE A 42 -6.27 -0.58 -2.17
C PHE A 42 -7.50 0.12 -1.60
N ARG A 43 -8.67 -0.52 -1.73
CA ARG A 43 -9.88 -0.16 -1.01
C ARG A 43 -10.23 -1.19 0.02
N ASP A 44 -10.54 -0.75 1.23
CA ASP A 44 -11.09 -1.63 2.25
C ASP A 44 -12.49 -2.15 1.83
N PRO A 45 -13.07 -3.12 2.56
CA PRO A 45 -14.41 -3.63 2.27
C PRO A 45 -15.52 -2.58 2.30
N ASP A 46 -15.32 -1.46 3.01
CA ASP A 46 -16.26 -0.33 3.06
C ASP A 46 -16.09 0.62 1.85
N GLY A 47 -15.10 0.38 1.00
CA GLY A 47 -14.82 1.15 -0.20
C GLY A 47 -13.95 2.39 0.00
N ASN A 48 -13.43 2.62 1.22
CA ASN A 48 -12.50 3.71 1.48
C ASN A 48 -11.20 3.48 0.75
N LYS A 49 -10.59 4.55 0.23
CA LYS A 49 -9.28 4.46 -0.42
C LYS A 49 -8.16 4.60 0.60
N LEU A 50 -7.24 3.63 0.63
CA LEU A 50 -6.08 3.60 1.49
C LEU A 50 -4.80 3.35 0.68
N ASN A 51 -3.66 3.74 1.24
CA ASN A 51 -2.37 3.24 0.80
C ASN A 51 -1.45 2.92 1.98
N VAL A 52 -0.46 2.08 1.71
CA VAL A 52 0.72 1.88 2.55
C VAL A 52 1.94 2.24 1.72
N PHE A 53 2.88 2.98 2.29
CA PHE A 53 4.02 3.51 1.57
C PHE A 53 5.29 3.60 2.40
N THR A 54 6.45 3.65 1.75
CA THR A 54 7.71 4.10 2.34
C THR A 54 8.38 5.12 1.41
N MET A 55 9.16 6.02 2.00
CA MET A 55 10.12 6.82 1.25
C MET A 55 11.39 6.01 1.07
N THR A 56 11.99 6.08 -0.12
CA THR A 56 13.20 5.34 -0.49
C THR A 56 14.26 6.37 -0.85
N GLY A 57 14.86 6.95 0.18
CA GLY A 57 16.02 7.83 0.08
C GLY A 57 17.29 7.12 0.48
#